data_AF-A0AAE9F124-F1
#
_entry.id   AF-A0AAE9F124-F1
#
_cell.length_a   1.000
_cell.length_b   1.000
_cell.length_c   1.000
_cell.angle_alpha   90.00
_cell.angle_beta   90.00
_cell.angle_gamma   90.00
#
_symmetry.space_group_name_H-M   'P 1'
#
loop_
_entity.id
_entity.type
_entity.pdbx_description
1 polymer ?
#
loop_
_entity_poly.entity_id
_entity_poly.type
_entity_poly.pdbx_seq_one_letter_code
_entity_poly.pdbx_strand_id
1 'polypeptide(L)'
;MLGANARTQRSVSSIQLPAEFSPSASSAPYFNYSPSDFILDLRTHKESEENYQNGHTETDDGKKQLKDLLHERWENSKQFNAFNYSLNCMYRCMDGKYDLSMQLNIERGELRRKPMHFKNIKEPFNHLRFNFTKLHDNEILFYLKCDADPISNDPLDRHLVAVNASPLERDHSLIVPSVNKCNPQVLTLQAVRIAVDLMLLVDDDMFHILFNSLLGQASVNHLHLHAVYWPYDSDLINRKCEPLHDVPNVFVIRPPIWICPAIVFQLDCMENYEQFKTNIYKCVEHLTETNQAHNLFLARAQPIRTTGAEKEEDRRGERPQLVTCYVFPRMNMIGAKPPSNFNPAANELAGNLTSYTIRFFESAIEQSVIRIIEEEASLDDDSFRSLCFDLADVLIGRSVGTSRPHDLDILEGLTSPEIDELRDSFQSFMPRSPSIRHRSSTRTHSDEGPIV
;
A
#
# COMPACT_ATOMS: atom_id res chain seq x y z
N MET A 1 -62.29 -5.72 -20.58
CA MET A 1 -61.45 -5.05 -21.61
C MET A 1 -60.53 -4.08 -20.89
N LEU A 2 -59.22 -4.21 -21.15
CA LEU A 2 -58.17 -3.16 -21.12
C LEU A 2 -57.91 -2.48 -19.75
N GLY A 3 -56.71 -2.43 -19.19
CA GLY A 3 -55.38 -2.81 -19.63
C GLY A 3 -54.41 -2.25 -18.58
N ALA A 4 -53.39 -3.04 -18.22
CA ALA A 4 -52.32 -2.63 -17.33
C ALA A 4 -51.45 -1.52 -17.97
N ASN A 5 -50.92 -0.59 -17.18
CA ASN A 5 -49.74 0.17 -17.56
C ASN A 5 -48.81 0.41 -16.37
N ALA A 6 -47.54 0.19 -16.64
CA ALA A 6 -46.45 -0.03 -15.72
C ALA A 6 -45.93 1.26 -15.05
N ARG A 7 -45.44 1.11 -13.81
CA ARG A 7 -44.55 2.06 -13.15
C ARG A 7 -43.25 2.17 -13.95
N THR A 8 -43.04 3.29 -14.60
CA THR A 8 -41.74 3.66 -15.20
C THR A 8 -40.69 3.80 -14.10
N GLN A 9 -39.69 2.91 -14.13
CA GLN A 9 -38.40 3.08 -13.46
C GLN A 9 -37.76 4.40 -13.93
N ARG A 10 -37.34 5.26 -12.99
CA ARG A 10 -36.45 6.38 -13.32
C ARG A 10 -35.05 5.81 -13.52
N SER A 11 -34.61 5.80 -14.77
CA SER A 11 -33.23 5.56 -15.17
C SER A 11 -32.31 6.60 -14.52
N VAL A 12 -31.35 6.11 -13.73
CA VAL A 12 -30.24 6.90 -13.19
C VAL A 12 -29.17 6.99 -14.28
N SER A 13 -29.30 7.94 -15.22
CA SER A 13 -28.21 8.22 -16.16
C SER A 13 -28.38 9.59 -16.81
N SER A 14 -27.68 10.59 -16.27
CA SER A 14 -27.06 11.69 -17.04
C SER A 14 -26.58 12.76 -16.05
N ILE A 15 -25.44 12.53 -15.39
CA ILE A 15 -24.64 13.65 -14.89
C ILE A 15 -24.02 14.26 -16.14
N GLN A 16 -24.57 15.41 -16.55
CA GLN A 16 -24.04 16.19 -17.65
C GLN A 16 -22.75 16.84 -17.17
N LEU A 17 -21.61 16.37 -17.68
CA LEU A 17 -20.30 16.96 -17.39
C LEU A 17 -20.30 18.43 -17.86
N PRO A 18 -19.59 19.34 -17.17
CA PRO A 18 -19.48 20.74 -17.58
C PRO A 18 -18.98 20.86 -19.03
N ALA A 19 -19.47 21.87 -19.76
CA ALA A 19 -19.20 22.09 -21.18
C ALA A 19 -17.71 22.30 -21.55
N GLU A 20 -16.80 22.31 -20.58
CA GLU A 20 -15.35 22.41 -20.76
C GLU A 20 -14.65 21.03 -20.84
N PHE A 21 -15.37 19.93 -20.61
CA PHE A 21 -14.79 18.58 -20.71
C PHE A 21 -14.77 18.12 -22.18
N SER A 22 -13.66 18.41 -22.88
CA SER A 22 -13.39 17.84 -24.21
C SER A 22 -12.75 16.46 -24.07
N PRO A 23 -13.36 15.38 -24.59
CA PRO A 23 -12.79 14.02 -24.57
C PRO A 23 -11.48 13.85 -25.37
N SER A 24 -11.03 14.93 -26.02
CA SER A 24 -9.98 15.00 -27.04
C SER A 24 -8.85 16.00 -26.71
N ALA A 25 -8.77 16.50 -25.46
CA ALA A 25 -7.83 17.57 -25.12
C ALA A 25 -6.42 17.11 -24.71
N SER A 26 -6.27 15.91 -24.12
CA SER A 26 -4.95 15.48 -23.64
C SER A 26 -4.09 14.89 -24.76
N SER A 27 -2.89 15.43 -24.92
CA SER A 27 -1.87 14.92 -25.85
C SER A 27 -1.11 13.69 -25.31
N ALA A 28 -1.40 13.25 -24.08
CA ALA A 28 -0.73 12.12 -23.47
C ALA A 28 -1.06 10.81 -24.22
N PRO A 29 -0.05 9.97 -24.50
CA PRO A 29 -0.25 8.74 -25.28
C PRO A 29 -0.99 7.67 -24.48
N TYR A 30 -1.46 6.63 -25.18
CA TYR A 30 -1.89 5.39 -24.56
C TYR A 30 -0.74 4.40 -24.52
N PHE A 31 -0.50 3.80 -23.35
CA PHE A 31 0.26 2.58 -23.21
C PHE A 31 -0.70 1.38 -23.37
N ASN A 32 -0.55 0.69 -24.49
CA ASN A 32 -1.35 -0.49 -24.81
C ASN A 32 -0.61 -1.75 -24.39
N TYR A 33 -1.27 -2.64 -23.66
CA TYR A 33 -0.73 -3.91 -23.21
C TYR A 33 -1.76 -5.04 -23.34
N SER A 34 -1.32 -6.26 -23.07
CA SER A 34 -2.10 -7.49 -23.12
C SER A 34 -1.57 -8.47 -22.07
N PRO A 35 -2.35 -9.47 -21.65
CA PRO A 35 -1.86 -10.46 -20.69
C PRO A 35 -0.65 -11.27 -21.18
N SER A 36 -0.37 -11.32 -22.49
CA SER A 36 0.85 -11.94 -23.02
C SER A 36 2.12 -11.12 -22.75
N ASP A 37 2.00 -9.85 -22.37
CA ASP A 37 3.13 -9.01 -21.96
C ASP A 37 3.51 -9.22 -20.48
N PHE A 38 2.75 -10.03 -19.72
CA PHE A 38 2.96 -10.21 -18.29
C PHE A 38 4.19 -11.07 -17.99
N ILE A 39 5.03 -10.54 -17.11
CA ILE A 39 6.20 -11.19 -16.54
C ILE A 39 5.80 -11.79 -15.19
N LEU A 40 5.47 -13.08 -15.15
CA LEU A 40 5.15 -13.75 -13.88
C LEU A 40 6.38 -13.86 -12.98
N ASP A 41 7.44 -14.49 -13.49
CA ASP A 41 8.73 -14.59 -12.82
C ASP A 41 9.72 -13.61 -13.44
N LEU A 42 10.06 -12.57 -12.67
CA LEU A 42 11.00 -11.56 -13.12
C LEU A 42 12.44 -12.12 -13.30
N ARG A 43 12.82 -13.16 -12.56
CA ARG A 43 14.17 -13.74 -12.66
C ARG A 43 14.38 -14.41 -14.01
N THR A 44 13.52 -15.36 -14.35
CA THR A 44 13.57 -16.08 -15.63
C THR A 44 13.49 -15.10 -16.82
N HIS A 45 12.71 -14.02 -16.70
CA HIS A 45 12.65 -12.99 -17.74
C HIS A 45 13.99 -12.27 -17.93
N LYS A 46 14.63 -11.78 -16.85
CA LYS A 46 15.95 -11.13 -16.92
C LYS A 46 17.02 -12.05 -17.51
N GLU A 47 17.05 -13.33 -17.13
CA GLU A 47 17.97 -14.32 -17.71
C GLU A 47 17.73 -14.53 -19.21
N SER A 48 16.47 -14.56 -19.65
CA SER A 48 16.15 -14.69 -21.07
C SER A 48 16.64 -13.50 -21.88
N GLU A 49 16.42 -12.27 -21.40
CA GLU A 49 16.87 -11.02 -22.02
C GLU A 49 18.40 -10.94 -22.12
N GLU A 50 19.12 -11.30 -21.05
CA GLU A 50 20.59 -11.34 -21.05
C GLU A 50 21.12 -12.34 -22.09
N ASN A 51 20.49 -13.52 -22.22
CA ASN A 51 20.87 -14.51 -23.22
C ASN A 51 20.59 -14.03 -24.66
N TYR A 52 19.48 -13.33 -24.90
CA TYR A 52 19.17 -12.73 -26.20
C TYR A 52 20.14 -11.61 -26.57
N GLN A 53 20.50 -10.74 -25.63
CA GLN A 53 21.47 -9.66 -25.89
C GLN A 53 22.88 -10.19 -26.20
N ASN A 54 23.27 -11.32 -25.60
CA ASN A 54 24.55 -11.97 -25.84
C ASN A 54 24.60 -12.80 -27.14
N GLY A 55 23.45 -13.07 -27.78
CA GLY A 55 23.35 -13.75 -29.07
C GLY A 55 22.63 -12.87 -30.09
N HIS A 56 23.36 -12.05 -30.85
CA HIS A 56 22.82 -11.12 -31.86
C HIS A 56 21.65 -11.69 -32.69
N THR A 57 20.42 -11.33 -32.31
CA THR A 57 19.23 -11.31 -33.16
C THR A 57 18.28 -10.25 -32.62
N GLU A 58 18.20 -9.11 -33.31
CA GLU A 58 17.20 -8.08 -33.06
C GLU A 58 15.83 -8.61 -33.50
N THR A 59 14.99 -9.01 -32.54
CA THR A 59 13.54 -9.00 -32.75
C THR A 59 12.98 -7.74 -32.10
N ASP A 60 13.14 -6.63 -32.82
CA ASP A 60 12.52 -5.36 -32.54
C ASP A 60 11.03 -5.44 -32.91
N ASP A 61 10.16 -5.74 -31.95
CA ASP A 61 8.71 -5.57 -32.13
C ASP A 61 8.30 -4.09 -31.95
N GLY A 62 9.26 -3.15 -31.82
CA GLY A 62 9.03 -1.70 -31.73
C GLY A 62 8.20 -1.24 -30.52
N LYS A 63 7.71 -2.17 -29.69
CA LYS A 63 6.86 -1.90 -28.54
C LYS A 63 7.71 -1.50 -27.36
N LYS A 64 7.70 -0.20 -27.06
CA LYS A 64 8.41 0.37 -25.91
C LYS A 64 7.92 -0.27 -24.60
N GLN A 65 8.85 -0.68 -23.75
CA GLN A 65 8.53 -1.22 -22.43
C GLN A 65 7.91 -0.15 -21.51
N LEU A 66 7.07 -0.57 -20.57
CA LEU A 66 6.39 0.34 -19.64
C LEU A 66 7.36 1.18 -18.82
N LYS A 67 8.44 0.55 -18.32
CA LYS A 67 9.50 1.19 -17.55
C LYS A 67 10.13 2.36 -18.31
N ASP A 68 10.52 2.14 -19.55
CA ASP A 68 11.15 3.16 -20.38
C ASP A 68 10.19 4.29 -20.73
N LEU A 69 8.90 3.98 -20.97
CA LEU A 69 7.88 4.99 -21.22
C LEU A 69 7.67 5.87 -19.99
N LEU A 70 7.53 5.25 -18.82
CA LEU A 70 7.38 5.95 -17.55
C LEU A 70 8.55 6.88 -17.28
N HIS A 71 9.77 6.37 -17.39
CA HIS A 71 11.01 7.11 -17.20
C HIS A 71 11.11 8.31 -18.14
N GLU A 72 10.94 8.10 -19.45
CA GLU A 72 11.07 9.17 -20.45
C GLU A 72 10.05 10.28 -20.20
N ARG A 73 8.79 9.91 -19.97
CA ARG A 73 7.70 10.88 -19.76
C ARG A 73 7.86 11.61 -18.43
N TRP A 74 8.32 10.92 -17.38
CA TRP A 74 8.57 11.54 -16.08
C TRP A 74 9.75 12.53 -16.16
N GLU A 75 10.84 12.19 -16.83
CA GLU A 75 11.95 13.13 -17.07
C GLU A 75 11.53 14.33 -17.91
N ASN A 76 10.77 14.09 -18.98
CA ASN A 76 10.22 15.16 -19.81
C ASN A 76 9.28 16.08 -19.02
N SER A 77 8.67 15.63 -17.92
CA SER A 77 7.80 16.49 -17.11
C SER A 77 8.57 17.58 -16.33
N LYS A 78 9.89 17.41 -16.11
CA LYS A 78 10.74 18.41 -15.45
C LYS A 78 10.77 19.75 -16.18
N GLN A 79 10.75 19.73 -17.52
CA GLN A 79 10.78 20.95 -18.33
C GLN A 79 9.48 21.78 -18.21
N PHE A 80 8.42 21.21 -17.62
CA PHE A 80 7.13 21.87 -17.44
C PHE A 80 6.83 22.22 -15.97
N ASN A 81 7.82 22.20 -15.08
CA ASN A 81 7.66 22.50 -13.65
C ASN A 81 6.58 21.66 -12.96
N ALA A 82 6.48 20.37 -13.30
CA ALA A 82 5.50 19.45 -12.72
C ALA A 82 5.78 19.05 -11.24
N PHE A 83 6.94 19.45 -10.69
CA PHE A 83 7.39 19.05 -9.35
C PHE A 83 7.47 20.24 -8.40
N ASN A 84 7.08 20.02 -7.15
CA ASN A 84 7.14 21.03 -6.10
C ASN A 84 8.56 21.26 -5.57
N TYR A 85 9.46 20.30 -5.74
CA TYR A 85 10.86 20.34 -5.27
C TYR A 85 11.74 19.39 -6.11
N SER A 86 13.05 19.55 -5.97
CA SER A 86 14.04 18.65 -6.57
C SER A 86 14.38 17.49 -5.63
N LEU A 87 14.72 16.33 -6.17
CA LEU A 87 15.13 15.18 -5.37
C LEU A 87 16.58 15.32 -4.91
N ASN A 88 16.77 15.89 -3.72
CA ASN A 88 18.05 16.00 -3.03
C ASN A 88 18.10 15.07 -1.82
N CYS A 89 17.99 13.76 -2.07
CA CYS A 89 17.81 12.76 -1.04
C CYS A 89 19.15 12.17 -0.56
N MET A 90 19.24 11.89 0.75
CA MET A 90 20.30 11.07 1.34
C MET A 90 19.68 9.79 1.90
N TYR A 91 20.44 8.70 1.92
CA TYR A 91 19.95 7.41 2.37
C TYR A 91 20.87 6.81 3.44
N ARG A 92 20.28 5.98 4.29
CA ARG A 92 21.02 5.06 5.15
C ARG A 92 20.18 3.82 5.42
N CYS A 93 20.84 2.69 5.62
CA CYS A 93 20.25 1.52 6.24
C CYS A 93 20.37 1.67 7.77
N MET A 94 19.37 1.21 8.50
CA MET A 94 19.36 1.21 9.95
C MET A 94 19.83 -0.15 10.46
N ASP A 95 20.78 -0.14 11.38
CA ASP A 95 21.20 -1.36 12.06
C ASP A 95 20.06 -1.89 12.94
N GLY A 96 19.68 -3.15 12.73
CA GLY A 96 18.64 -3.78 13.53
C GLY A 96 18.14 -5.12 12.99
N LYS A 97 17.00 -5.57 13.52
CA LYS A 97 16.39 -6.86 13.15
C LYS A 97 15.78 -6.81 11.76
N TYR A 98 15.24 -5.68 11.32
CA TYR A 98 14.37 -5.56 10.14
C TYR A 98 15.04 -4.86 8.95
N ASP A 99 16.30 -4.46 9.09
CA ASP A 99 17.13 -3.85 8.05
C ASP A 99 16.43 -2.66 7.35
N LEU A 100 15.77 -1.82 8.14
CA LEU A 100 14.98 -0.70 7.63
C LEU A 100 15.85 0.28 6.83
N SER A 101 15.33 0.77 5.71
CA SER A 101 15.98 1.85 4.95
C SER A 101 15.36 3.19 5.31
N MET A 102 16.15 4.26 5.30
CA MET A 102 15.66 5.61 5.57
C MET A 102 16.22 6.60 4.55
N GLN A 103 15.32 7.33 3.91
CA GLN A 103 15.60 8.48 3.05
C GLN A 103 15.41 9.78 3.85
N LEU A 104 16.34 10.73 3.74
CA LEU A 104 16.11 12.11 4.13
C LEU A 104 15.48 12.89 2.97
N ASN A 105 14.32 13.48 3.21
CA ASN A 105 13.64 14.33 2.24
C ASN A 105 12.95 15.51 2.96
N ILE A 106 13.73 16.57 3.20
CA ILE A 106 13.32 17.75 3.98
C ILE A 106 12.22 18.52 3.24
N GLU A 107 12.42 18.80 1.96
CA GLU A 107 11.49 19.57 1.13
C GLU A 107 10.13 18.88 1.04
N ARG A 108 10.08 17.54 1.03
CA ARG A 108 8.83 16.79 1.11
C ARG A 108 8.06 17.02 2.40
N GLY A 109 8.75 17.19 3.52
CA GLY A 109 8.15 17.54 4.80
C GLY A 109 7.66 18.97 4.83
N GLU A 110 8.47 19.92 4.36
CA GLU A 110 8.20 21.37 4.39
C GLU A 110 7.10 21.79 3.40
N LEU A 111 7.12 21.24 2.19
CA LEU A 111 6.18 21.53 1.11
C LEU A 111 4.99 20.56 1.10
N ARG A 112 4.85 19.75 2.15
CA ARG A 112 3.72 18.83 2.30
C ARG A 112 2.41 19.62 2.33
N ARG A 113 1.44 19.18 1.53
CA ARG A 113 0.08 19.71 1.64
C ARG A 113 -0.49 19.47 3.04
N LYS A 114 -1.23 20.45 3.56
CA LYS A 114 -1.93 20.30 4.84
C LYS A 114 -2.84 19.07 4.80
N PRO A 115 -2.72 18.13 5.75
CA PRO A 115 -3.55 16.94 5.78
C PRO A 115 -5.03 17.30 5.85
N MET A 116 -5.83 16.67 4.98
CA MET A 116 -7.27 16.72 5.08
C MET A 116 -7.74 15.93 6.32
N HIS A 117 -8.79 16.42 6.96
CA HIS A 117 -9.39 15.74 8.11
C HIS A 117 -10.49 14.82 7.60
N PHE A 118 -10.30 13.52 7.86
CA PHE A 118 -11.24 12.47 7.54
C PHE A 118 -11.73 11.81 8.83
N LYS A 119 -12.99 11.39 8.85
CA LYS A 119 -13.65 10.70 9.97
C LYS A 119 -13.87 9.23 9.66
N ASN A 120 -14.06 8.89 8.38
CA ASN A 120 -14.32 7.53 7.92
C ASN A 120 -13.44 7.20 6.73
N ILE A 121 -13.24 5.91 6.48
CA ILE A 121 -12.54 5.45 5.29
C ILE A 121 -13.38 5.70 4.04
N LYS A 122 -14.70 5.47 4.13
CA LYS A 122 -15.67 5.79 3.09
C LYS A 122 -16.21 7.20 3.30
N GLU A 123 -15.48 8.20 2.81
CA GLU A 123 -16.02 9.56 2.68
C GLU A 123 -16.42 9.87 1.23
N PRO A 124 -17.51 10.62 1.02
CA PRO A 124 -17.93 11.00 -0.32
C PRO A 124 -16.87 11.86 -1.00
N PHE A 125 -16.68 11.62 -2.30
CA PHE A 125 -15.86 12.46 -3.15
C PHE A 125 -16.38 13.92 -3.14
N ASN A 126 -15.47 14.89 -3.23
CA ASN A 126 -15.82 16.30 -3.24
C ASN A 126 -15.09 17.06 -4.38
N HIS A 127 -15.84 17.46 -5.41
CA HIS A 127 -15.34 18.18 -6.58
C HIS A 127 -14.70 19.54 -6.24
N LEU A 128 -15.09 20.18 -5.13
CA LEU A 128 -14.55 21.48 -4.71
C LEU A 128 -13.13 21.35 -4.16
N ARG A 129 -12.80 20.20 -3.56
CA ARG A 129 -11.45 19.92 -3.05
C ARG A 129 -10.51 19.55 -4.19
N PHE A 130 -9.20 19.59 -3.93
CA PHE A 130 -8.22 19.10 -4.92
C PHE A 130 -8.53 17.65 -5.30
N ASN A 131 -8.44 17.35 -6.60
CA ASN A 131 -8.66 16.02 -7.14
C ASN A 131 -7.99 15.93 -8.53
N PHE A 132 -7.72 14.71 -8.99
CA PHE A 132 -6.95 14.47 -10.22
C PHE A 132 -7.65 14.83 -11.54
N THR A 133 -8.93 15.21 -11.56
CA THR A 133 -9.54 15.77 -12.79
C THR A 133 -9.03 17.19 -13.09
N LYS A 134 -8.26 17.78 -12.16
CA LYS A 134 -7.69 19.13 -12.27
C LYS A 134 -6.22 19.13 -12.70
N LEU A 135 -5.65 17.95 -13.00
CA LEU A 135 -4.29 17.86 -13.52
C LEU A 135 -4.20 18.57 -14.87
N HIS A 136 -3.11 19.27 -15.08
CA HIS A 136 -2.75 19.80 -16.39
C HIS A 136 -2.23 18.68 -17.30
N ASP A 137 -2.35 18.84 -18.62
CA ASP A 137 -1.96 17.81 -19.59
C ASP A 137 -0.47 17.42 -19.50
N ASN A 138 0.41 18.36 -19.11
CA ASN A 138 1.84 18.11 -18.88
C ASN A 138 2.13 17.29 -17.62
N GLU A 139 1.17 17.14 -16.71
CA GLU A 139 1.28 16.27 -15.54
C GLU A 139 0.83 14.82 -15.86
N ILE A 140 0.16 14.61 -16.99
CA ILE A 140 -0.30 13.29 -17.43
C ILE A 140 0.79 12.60 -18.25
N LEU A 141 1.30 11.48 -17.74
CA LEU A 141 2.37 10.73 -18.40
C LEU A 141 1.80 9.92 -19.57
N PHE A 142 0.77 9.11 -19.33
CA PHE A 142 0.07 8.31 -20.33
C PHE A 142 -1.22 7.72 -19.76
N TYR A 143 -2.06 7.16 -20.64
CA TYR A 143 -3.26 6.39 -20.30
C TYR A 143 -3.00 4.89 -20.45
N LEU A 144 -3.61 4.06 -19.60
CA LEU A 144 -3.49 2.61 -19.66
C LEU A 144 -4.65 2.00 -20.45
N LYS A 145 -4.32 1.05 -21.32
CA LYS A 145 -5.30 0.26 -22.07
C LYS A 145 -4.82 -1.17 -22.24
N CYS A 146 -5.65 -2.13 -21.83
CA CYS A 146 -5.44 -3.53 -22.14
C CYS A 146 -6.24 -3.90 -23.40
N ASP A 147 -5.59 -4.39 -24.45
CA ASP A 147 -6.22 -4.64 -25.76
C ASP A 147 -7.00 -5.97 -25.80
N ALA A 148 -6.45 -7.02 -25.21
CA ALA A 148 -7.04 -8.37 -25.26
C ALA A 148 -8.14 -8.59 -24.19
N ASP A 149 -8.05 -7.88 -23.08
CA ASP A 149 -9.03 -7.91 -21.99
C ASP A 149 -9.22 -6.47 -21.49
N PRO A 150 -10.19 -5.69 -21.99
CA PRO A 150 -10.36 -4.31 -21.58
C PRO A 150 -10.46 -4.13 -20.06
N ILE A 151 -9.82 -3.10 -19.52
CA ILE A 151 -9.91 -2.75 -18.09
C ILE A 151 -11.34 -2.32 -17.72
N SER A 152 -12.05 -1.73 -18.68
CA SER A 152 -13.42 -1.25 -18.56
C SER A 152 -14.15 -1.46 -19.87
N ASN A 153 -15.45 -1.81 -19.80
CA ASN A 153 -16.33 -1.86 -20.97
C ASN A 153 -16.85 -0.47 -21.38
N ASP A 154 -16.60 0.55 -20.55
CA ASP A 154 -16.97 1.93 -20.85
C ASP A 154 -15.85 2.61 -21.65
N PRO A 155 -16.07 2.97 -22.94
CA PRO A 155 -15.05 3.58 -23.79
C PRO A 155 -14.69 5.02 -23.37
N LEU A 156 -15.41 5.63 -22.43
CA LEU A 156 -15.10 6.93 -21.84
C LEU A 156 -14.33 6.80 -20.51
N ASP A 157 -14.18 5.58 -19.99
CA ASP A 157 -13.39 5.33 -18.80
C ASP A 157 -11.90 5.58 -19.11
N ARG A 158 -11.22 6.24 -18.19
CA ARG A 158 -9.82 6.66 -18.38
C ARG A 158 -9.03 6.29 -17.14
N HIS A 159 -8.04 5.43 -17.32
CA HIS A 159 -7.08 5.06 -16.27
C HIS A 159 -5.76 5.70 -16.65
N LEU A 160 -5.31 6.68 -15.87
CA LEU A 160 -4.12 7.45 -16.22
C LEU A 160 -2.98 7.21 -15.23
N VAL A 161 -1.77 7.39 -15.72
CA VAL A 161 -0.56 7.53 -14.92
C VAL A 161 -0.12 8.99 -15.03
N ALA A 162 0.07 9.63 -13.89
CA ALA A 162 0.45 11.04 -13.79
C ALA A 162 1.70 11.22 -12.91
N VAL A 163 2.37 12.36 -13.05
CA VAL A 163 3.46 12.75 -12.17
C VAL A 163 2.94 12.87 -10.73
N ASN A 164 3.72 12.38 -9.76
CA ASN A 164 3.55 12.84 -8.39
C ASN A 164 4.33 14.14 -8.20
N ALA A 165 3.64 15.27 -8.09
CA ALA A 165 4.26 16.58 -7.86
C ALA A 165 5.06 16.67 -6.54
N SER A 166 4.93 15.70 -5.64
CA SER A 166 5.75 15.54 -4.43
C SER A 166 6.41 14.15 -4.41
N PRO A 167 7.37 13.91 -5.31
CA PRO A 167 7.96 12.59 -5.52
C PRO A 167 8.79 12.14 -4.31
N LEU A 168 8.85 10.83 -4.10
CA LEU A 168 9.73 10.20 -3.10
C LEU A 168 11.08 9.91 -3.74
N GLU A 169 11.03 9.34 -4.94
CA GLU A 169 12.16 8.98 -5.76
C GLU A 169 11.86 9.40 -7.20
N ARG A 170 12.89 9.36 -8.03
CA ARG A 170 12.80 9.46 -9.47
C ARG A 170 11.77 8.48 -10.01
N ASP A 171 11.02 8.92 -11.03
CA ASP A 171 9.93 8.18 -11.65
C ASP A 171 8.70 7.92 -10.75
N HIS A 172 8.67 8.43 -9.50
CA HIS A 172 7.49 8.33 -8.63
C HIS A 172 6.29 9.02 -9.29
N SER A 173 5.29 8.19 -9.60
CA SER A 173 4.09 8.54 -10.35
C SER A 173 2.83 8.10 -9.60
N LEU A 174 1.67 8.59 -10.02
CA LEU A 174 0.36 8.27 -9.47
C LEU A 174 -0.45 7.52 -10.52
N ILE A 175 -1.01 6.38 -10.12
CA ILE A 175 -2.00 5.64 -10.90
C ILE A 175 -3.36 6.15 -10.46
N VAL A 176 -4.17 6.65 -11.39
CA VAL A 176 -5.51 7.17 -11.12
C VAL A 176 -6.52 6.34 -11.93
N PRO A 177 -7.06 5.26 -11.33
CA PRO A 177 -8.09 4.44 -11.97
C PRO A 177 -9.36 5.26 -12.20
N SER A 178 -9.82 5.31 -13.44
CA SER A 178 -11.17 5.79 -13.77
C SER A 178 -11.38 7.22 -13.33
N VAL A 179 -10.43 8.09 -13.69
CA VAL A 179 -10.32 9.49 -13.22
C VAL A 179 -11.64 10.27 -13.40
N ASN A 180 -12.38 9.98 -14.46
CA ASN A 180 -13.65 10.64 -14.78
C ASN A 180 -14.80 10.21 -13.86
N LYS A 181 -14.71 9.03 -13.24
CA LYS A 181 -15.73 8.50 -12.31
C LYS A 181 -15.64 9.14 -10.92
N CYS A 182 -14.55 9.87 -10.62
CA CYS A 182 -14.38 10.58 -9.35
C CYS A 182 -14.59 9.66 -8.12
N ASN A 183 -14.07 8.43 -8.19
CA ASN A 183 -14.21 7.48 -7.09
C ASN A 183 -13.52 8.03 -5.84
N PRO A 184 -14.11 7.88 -4.64
CA PRO A 184 -13.42 8.20 -3.40
C PRO A 184 -12.18 7.31 -3.22
N GLN A 185 -11.29 7.65 -2.28
CA GLN A 185 -10.05 6.91 -1.99
C GLN A 185 -10.34 5.56 -1.29
N VAL A 186 -10.99 4.67 -2.04
CA VAL A 186 -11.41 3.32 -1.66
C VAL A 186 -11.04 2.40 -2.82
N LEU A 187 -10.25 1.35 -2.55
CA LEU A 187 -9.83 0.42 -3.60
C LEU A 187 -11.05 -0.29 -4.22
N THR A 188 -11.07 -0.30 -5.55
CA THR A 188 -12.02 -1.08 -6.35
C THR A 188 -11.30 -2.30 -6.94
N LEU A 189 -12.05 -3.33 -7.35
CA LEU A 189 -11.47 -4.47 -8.06
C LEU A 189 -10.68 -4.04 -9.30
N GLN A 190 -11.16 -3.01 -10.00
CA GLN A 190 -10.48 -2.44 -11.17
C GLN A 190 -9.14 -1.78 -10.79
N ALA A 191 -9.08 -1.08 -9.66
CA ALA A 191 -7.84 -0.49 -9.16
C ALA A 191 -6.83 -1.56 -8.73
N VAL A 192 -7.29 -2.62 -8.06
CA VAL A 192 -6.46 -3.79 -7.72
C VAL A 192 -5.93 -4.44 -8.99
N ARG A 193 -6.79 -4.66 -10.01
CA ARG A 193 -6.39 -5.18 -11.30
C ARG A 193 -5.27 -4.36 -11.94
N ILE A 194 -5.46 -3.05 -12.08
CA ILE A 194 -4.46 -2.16 -12.68
C ILE A 194 -3.12 -2.26 -11.91
N ALA A 195 -3.17 -2.31 -10.59
CA ALA A 195 -1.97 -2.45 -9.77
C ALA A 195 -1.23 -3.76 -10.07
N VAL A 196 -1.94 -4.89 -10.11
CA VAL A 196 -1.34 -6.19 -10.42
C VAL A 196 -0.79 -6.22 -11.86
N ASP A 197 -1.53 -5.69 -12.83
CA ASP A 197 -1.10 -5.62 -14.23
C ASP A 197 0.22 -4.84 -14.35
N LEU A 198 0.32 -3.67 -13.73
CA LEU A 198 1.54 -2.86 -13.77
C LEU A 198 2.72 -3.57 -13.09
N MET A 199 2.50 -4.26 -11.97
CA MET A 199 3.55 -5.08 -11.35
C MET A 199 4.06 -6.17 -12.29
N LEU A 200 3.16 -6.79 -13.07
CA LEU A 200 3.49 -7.81 -14.06
C LEU A 200 4.16 -7.25 -15.32
N LEU A 201 3.97 -5.98 -15.64
CA LEU A 201 4.51 -5.33 -16.84
C LEU A 201 5.87 -4.66 -16.63
N VAL A 202 6.22 -4.32 -15.39
CA VAL A 202 7.52 -3.71 -15.07
C VAL A 202 8.55 -4.78 -14.76
N ASP A 203 9.67 -4.72 -15.47
CA ASP A 203 10.80 -5.64 -15.41
C ASP A 203 11.86 -5.22 -14.36
N ASP A 204 11.41 -4.67 -13.23
CA ASP A 204 12.26 -4.12 -12.18
C ASP A 204 11.74 -4.49 -10.79
N ASP A 205 12.61 -5.07 -9.96
CA ASP A 205 12.30 -5.50 -8.60
C ASP A 205 12.28 -4.35 -7.59
N MET A 206 12.87 -3.20 -7.93
CA MET A 206 12.78 -1.97 -7.13
C MET A 206 11.42 -1.27 -7.31
N PHE A 207 10.62 -1.69 -8.29
CA PHE A 207 9.30 -1.12 -8.56
C PHE A 207 8.25 -1.64 -7.60
N HIS A 208 7.50 -0.72 -7.00
CA HIS A 208 6.47 -1.01 -6.03
C HIS A 208 5.20 -0.21 -6.31
N ILE A 209 4.06 -0.80 -5.96
CA ILE A 209 2.78 -0.10 -5.96
C ILE A 209 2.26 0.04 -4.54
N LEU A 210 1.91 1.27 -4.17
CA LEU A 210 1.47 1.63 -2.83
C LEU A 210 0.03 2.15 -2.85
N PHE A 211 -0.76 1.80 -1.84
CA PHE A 211 -2.03 2.46 -1.58
C PHE A 211 -2.16 2.82 -0.10
N ASN A 212 -2.77 3.98 0.14
CA ASN A 212 -3.08 4.51 1.45
C ASN A 212 -4.59 4.79 1.50
N SER A 213 -5.32 4.27 2.49
CA SER A 213 -6.72 4.66 2.72
C SER A 213 -6.82 6.01 3.44
N LEU A 214 -8.01 6.64 3.51
CA LEU A 214 -8.17 7.98 4.11
C LEU A 214 -7.68 8.10 5.55
N LEU A 215 -8.03 7.12 6.40
CA LEU A 215 -7.52 7.01 7.78
C LEU A 215 -6.16 6.29 7.83
N GLY A 216 -5.70 5.79 6.69
CA GLY A 216 -4.46 5.07 6.40
C GLY A 216 -3.34 5.94 5.81
N GLN A 217 -3.26 7.23 6.17
CA GLN A 217 -2.29 8.23 5.67
C GLN A 217 -2.56 8.84 4.28
N ALA A 218 -3.69 8.57 3.60
CA ALA A 218 -3.99 9.29 2.37
C ALA A 218 -4.18 10.79 2.61
N SER A 219 -3.88 11.59 1.59
CA SER A 219 -3.99 13.06 1.65
C SER A 219 -5.04 13.64 0.69
N VAL A 220 -5.53 12.82 -0.25
CA VAL A 220 -6.50 13.21 -1.29
C VAL A 220 -7.63 12.19 -1.29
N ASN A 221 -8.87 12.67 -1.30
CA ASN A 221 -10.05 11.81 -1.48
C ASN A 221 -10.45 11.73 -2.97
N HIS A 222 -9.61 11.05 -3.75
CA HIS A 222 -9.86 10.62 -5.12
C HIS A 222 -8.98 9.39 -5.34
N LEU A 223 -9.58 8.25 -5.70
CA LEU A 223 -8.88 6.97 -5.87
C LEU A 223 -7.57 7.10 -6.65
N HIS A 224 -6.46 6.87 -5.96
CA HIS A 224 -5.13 6.80 -6.54
C HIS A 224 -4.25 5.80 -5.80
N LEU A 225 -3.29 5.26 -6.53
CA LEU A 225 -2.17 4.48 -6.02
C LEU A 225 -0.87 5.19 -6.40
N HIS A 226 0.21 4.84 -5.71
CA HIS A 226 1.54 5.32 -6.02
C HIS A 226 2.30 4.22 -6.77
N ALA A 227 2.96 4.59 -7.86
CA ALA A 227 3.96 3.77 -8.54
C ALA A 227 5.33 4.37 -8.19
N VAL A 228 6.19 3.63 -7.51
CA VAL A 228 7.45 4.15 -6.98
C VAL A 228 8.57 3.15 -7.17
N TYR A 229 9.76 3.65 -7.49
CA TYR A 229 10.99 2.86 -7.37
C TYR A 229 11.63 3.18 -6.02
N TRP A 230 12.09 2.16 -5.31
CA TRP A 230 12.84 2.36 -4.07
C TRP A 230 14.21 1.68 -4.16
N PRO A 231 15.32 2.40 -3.87
CA PRO A 231 16.66 1.90 -4.18
C PRO A 231 17.20 0.83 -3.22
N TYR A 232 16.41 0.39 -2.24
CA TYR A 232 16.78 -0.62 -1.26
C TYR A 232 15.69 -1.69 -1.20
N ASP A 233 16.08 -2.96 -1.14
CA ASP A 233 15.12 -4.03 -0.93
C ASP A 233 14.45 -3.87 0.44
N SER A 234 13.12 -3.94 0.45
CA SER A 234 12.39 -4.14 1.69
C SER A 234 12.66 -5.55 2.20
N ASP A 235 13.24 -5.67 3.38
CA ASP A 235 13.53 -7.00 3.95
C ASP A 235 12.27 -7.85 4.21
N LEU A 236 11.09 -7.23 4.17
CA LEU A 236 9.78 -7.89 4.22
C LEU A 236 9.68 -9.03 3.20
N ILE A 237 10.25 -8.85 2.00
CA ILE A 237 10.19 -9.85 0.92
C ILE A 237 11.00 -11.11 1.21
N ASN A 238 11.87 -11.07 2.22
CA ASN A 238 12.74 -12.18 2.64
C ASN A 238 12.21 -12.92 3.87
N ARG A 239 11.10 -12.46 4.46
CA ARG A 239 10.54 -13.00 5.70
C ARG A 239 9.65 -14.21 5.45
N LYS A 240 9.67 -15.14 6.40
CA LYS A 240 8.68 -16.21 6.45
C LYS A 240 7.31 -15.65 6.85
N CYS A 241 6.24 -16.31 6.43
CA CYS A 241 4.88 -16.00 6.81
C CYS A 241 4.23 -17.21 7.51
N GLU A 242 3.10 -16.97 8.16
CA GLU A 242 2.22 -18.00 8.72
C GLU A 242 1.01 -18.16 7.78
N PRO A 243 0.52 -19.39 7.49
CA PRO A 243 -0.72 -19.55 6.75
C PRO A 243 -1.90 -18.89 7.46
N LEU A 244 -2.80 -18.25 6.72
CA LEU A 244 -4.10 -17.86 7.23
C LEU A 244 -4.95 -19.14 7.37
N HIS A 245 -5.44 -19.40 8.59
CA HIS A 245 -6.16 -20.64 8.89
C HIS A 245 -7.37 -20.83 7.95
N ASP A 246 -7.56 -22.07 7.46
CA ASP A 246 -8.64 -22.48 6.54
C ASP A 246 -8.70 -21.77 5.18
N VAL A 247 -7.75 -20.89 4.84
CA VAL A 247 -7.71 -20.22 3.54
C VAL A 247 -6.49 -20.67 2.74
N PRO A 248 -6.67 -21.34 1.59
CA PRO A 248 -5.54 -21.75 0.76
C PRO A 248 -4.84 -20.51 0.17
N ASN A 249 -3.50 -20.56 0.14
CA ASN A 249 -2.64 -19.56 -0.51
C ASN A 249 -2.84 -18.12 -0.02
N VAL A 250 -3.25 -17.96 1.23
CA VAL A 250 -3.28 -16.66 1.93
C VAL A 250 -2.47 -16.81 3.20
N PHE A 251 -1.67 -15.79 3.50
CA PHE A 251 -0.72 -15.83 4.60
C PHE A 251 -0.84 -14.57 5.45
N VAL A 252 -0.23 -14.61 6.62
CA VAL A 252 -0.10 -13.46 7.51
C VAL A 252 1.35 -13.36 7.99
N ILE A 253 1.78 -12.15 8.26
CA ILE A 253 3.05 -11.84 8.90
C ILE A 253 2.78 -10.80 9.98
N ARG A 254 3.45 -10.90 11.13
CA ARG A 254 3.21 -10.05 12.30
C ARG A 254 4.44 -9.98 13.19
N PRO A 255 4.48 -9.09 14.18
CA PRO A 255 5.55 -9.09 15.17
C PRO A 255 5.71 -10.46 15.86
N PRO A 256 6.95 -10.88 16.17
CA PRO A 256 8.21 -10.18 15.94
C PRO A 256 8.85 -10.48 14.56
N ILE A 257 8.16 -11.14 13.63
CA ILE A 257 8.74 -11.49 12.31
C ILE A 257 8.85 -10.25 11.42
N TRP A 258 7.84 -9.36 11.49
CA TRP A 258 7.82 -8.04 10.85
C TRP A 258 7.36 -6.95 11.82
N ILE A 259 7.61 -5.68 11.48
CA ILE A 259 7.35 -4.51 12.33
C ILE A 259 5.87 -4.23 12.61
N CYS A 260 4.97 -4.73 11.76
CA CYS A 260 3.52 -4.59 11.92
C CYS A 260 2.79 -5.78 11.26
N PRO A 261 1.54 -6.06 11.65
CA PRO A 261 0.76 -7.14 11.05
C PRO A 261 0.39 -6.83 9.59
N ALA A 262 0.45 -7.84 8.74
CA ALA A 262 0.01 -7.79 7.35
C ALA A 262 -0.61 -9.11 6.90
N ILE A 263 -1.58 -9.02 6.00
CA ILE A 263 -2.14 -10.13 5.23
C ILE A 263 -1.41 -10.17 3.89
N VAL A 264 -0.98 -11.35 3.47
CA VAL A 264 -0.09 -11.54 2.33
C VAL A 264 -0.73 -12.46 1.31
N PHE A 265 -0.72 -12.01 0.06
CA PHE A 265 -1.16 -12.75 -1.11
C PHE A 265 0.01 -12.82 -2.09
N GLN A 266 0.24 -13.95 -2.75
CA GLN A 266 1.24 -14.07 -3.82
C GLN A 266 0.62 -14.70 -5.05
N LEU A 267 0.95 -14.17 -6.23
CA LEU A 267 0.62 -14.76 -7.51
C LEU A 267 1.72 -15.75 -7.89
N ASP A 268 1.45 -17.03 -7.72
CA ASP A 268 2.37 -18.14 -7.99
C ASP A 268 2.29 -18.67 -9.42
N CYS A 269 1.10 -18.64 -10.03
CA CYS A 269 0.87 -19.00 -11.43
C CYS A 269 -0.23 -18.16 -12.08
N MET A 270 -0.21 -18.06 -13.41
CA MET A 270 -1.16 -17.22 -14.15
C MET A 270 -2.59 -17.75 -14.12
N GLU A 271 -2.80 -19.05 -13.88
CA GLU A 271 -4.13 -19.63 -13.68
C GLU A 271 -4.82 -19.05 -12.44
N ASN A 272 -4.05 -18.61 -11.44
CA ASN A 272 -4.55 -18.03 -10.19
C ASN A 272 -4.77 -16.51 -10.27
N TYR A 273 -4.49 -15.87 -11.40
CA TYR A 273 -4.53 -14.40 -11.55
C TYR A 273 -5.88 -13.77 -11.15
N GLU A 274 -7.00 -14.37 -11.56
CA GLU A 274 -8.34 -13.86 -11.18
C GLU A 274 -8.62 -14.04 -9.69
N GLN A 275 -8.24 -15.20 -9.13
CA GLN A 275 -8.43 -15.48 -7.71
C GLN A 275 -7.56 -14.56 -6.85
N PHE A 276 -6.32 -14.29 -7.26
CA PHE A 276 -5.37 -13.40 -6.60
C PHE A 276 -5.94 -11.98 -6.47
N LYS A 277 -6.37 -11.36 -7.59
CA LYS A 277 -7.00 -10.03 -7.57
C LYS A 277 -8.29 -10.02 -6.73
N THR A 278 -9.12 -11.05 -6.87
CA THR A 278 -10.39 -11.16 -6.15
C THR A 278 -10.18 -11.27 -4.65
N ASN A 279 -9.19 -12.05 -4.20
CA ASN A 279 -8.87 -12.19 -2.78
C ASN A 279 -8.33 -10.89 -2.17
N ILE A 280 -7.45 -10.18 -2.88
CA ILE A 280 -6.98 -8.86 -2.47
C ILE A 280 -8.17 -7.90 -2.36
N TYR A 281 -9.05 -7.88 -3.37
CA TYR A 281 -10.23 -7.02 -3.37
C TYR A 281 -11.17 -7.33 -2.21
N LYS A 282 -11.55 -8.59 -1.99
CA LYS A 282 -12.39 -9.01 -0.86
C LYS A 282 -11.78 -8.60 0.48
N CYS A 283 -10.45 -8.72 0.62
CA CYS A 283 -9.74 -8.29 1.82
C CYS A 283 -9.89 -6.78 2.05
N VAL A 284 -9.58 -5.94 1.05
CA VAL A 284 -9.66 -4.49 1.22
C VAL A 284 -11.11 -3.99 1.29
N GLU A 285 -12.05 -4.66 0.63
CA GLU A 285 -13.49 -4.39 0.72
C GLU A 285 -13.99 -4.62 2.15
N HIS A 286 -13.67 -5.79 2.74
CA HIS A 286 -14.02 -6.11 4.12
C HIS A 286 -13.45 -5.08 5.10
N LEU A 287 -12.16 -4.74 4.99
CA LEU A 287 -11.52 -3.70 5.82
C LEU A 287 -12.22 -2.34 5.66
N THR A 288 -12.62 -2.00 4.44
CA THR A 288 -13.30 -0.73 4.18
C THR A 288 -14.73 -0.73 4.74
N GLU A 289 -15.43 -1.86 4.71
CA GLU A 289 -16.79 -2.03 5.25
C GLU A 289 -16.83 -2.00 6.78
N THR A 290 -15.81 -2.57 7.44
CA THR A 290 -15.64 -2.52 8.89
C THR A 290 -14.96 -1.24 9.37
N ASN A 291 -14.74 -0.27 8.48
CA ASN A 291 -14.05 1.00 8.75
C ASN A 291 -12.65 0.80 9.38
N GLN A 292 -11.93 -0.23 8.96
CA GLN A 292 -10.56 -0.54 9.34
C GLN A 292 -9.55 0.06 8.36
N ALA A 293 -8.73 1.02 8.84
CA ALA A 293 -7.70 1.66 8.01
C ALA A 293 -6.70 0.62 7.52
N HIS A 294 -6.18 0.85 6.33
CA HIS A 294 -5.25 -0.09 5.71
C HIS A 294 -4.34 0.60 4.70
N ASN A 295 -3.17 -0.01 4.53
CA ASN A 295 -2.24 0.28 3.47
C ASN A 295 -2.03 -0.98 2.63
N LEU A 296 -1.56 -0.80 1.40
CA LEU A 296 -1.20 -1.90 0.52
C LEU A 296 0.17 -1.61 -0.09
N PHE A 297 1.02 -2.64 -0.12
CA PHE A 297 2.34 -2.65 -0.74
C PHE A 297 2.43 -3.86 -1.67
N LEU A 298 2.63 -3.61 -2.95
CA LEU A 298 2.88 -4.62 -3.97
C LEU A 298 4.35 -4.57 -4.37
N ALA A 299 5.01 -5.72 -4.37
CA ALA A 299 6.42 -5.85 -4.72
C ALA A 299 6.71 -7.16 -5.47
N ARG A 300 7.89 -7.22 -6.09
CA ARG A 300 8.50 -8.47 -6.55
C ARG A 300 9.17 -9.14 -5.36
N ALA A 301 8.81 -10.38 -5.05
CA ALA A 301 9.29 -11.09 -3.88
C ALA A 301 9.55 -12.57 -4.18
N GLN A 302 10.40 -13.18 -3.35
CA GLN A 302 10.65 -14.63 -3.40
C GLN A 302 9.37 -15.43 -3.08
N PRO A 303 9.30 -16.73 -3.43
CA PRO A 303 8.19 -17.58 -3.01
C PRO A 303 7.99 -17.57 -1.49
N ILE A 304 6.74 -17.43 -1.05
CA ILE A 304 6.42 -17.36 0.38
C ILE A 304 6.86 -18.66 1.08
N ARG A 305 7.60 -18.49 2.17
CA ARG A 305 8.04 -19.59 3.04
C ARG A 305 7.21 -19.63 4.30
N THR A 306 6.79 -20.82 4.71
CA THR A 306 6.07 -21.06 5.98
C THR A 306 6.89 -21.85 6.99
N THR A 307 8.07 -22.33 6.58
CA THR A 307 8.99 -23.13 7.39
C THR A 307 10.42 -22.60 7.29
N GLY A 308 11.27 -22.97 8.23
CA GLY A 308 12.69 -22.58 8.24
C GLY A 308 12.95 -21.26 8.99
N ALA A 309 14.02 -20.57 8.59
CA ALA A 309 14.49 -19.35 9.25
C ALA A 309 13.51 -18.19 9.10
N GLU A 310 13.46 -17.29 10.10
CA GLU A 310 12.60 -16.08 10.07
C GLU A 310 12.88 -15.21 8.85
N LYS A 311 14.15 -15.05 8.49
CA LYS A 311 14.64 -14.29 7.35
C LYS A 311 15.54 -15.18 6.49
N GLU A 312 15.38 -15.12 5.19
CA GLU A 312 16.22 -15.84 4.22
C GLU A 312 16.29 -15.09 2.89
N GLU A 313 17.46 -14.53 2.60
CA GLU A 313 17.75 -13.82 1.35
C GLU A 313 18.18 -14.80 0.25
N ASP A 314 17.71 -14.60 -0.97
CA ASP A 314 18.21 -15.31 -2.14
C ASP A 314 19.49 -14.66 -2.69
N ARG A 315 20.59 -14.86 -1.96
CA ARG A 315 21.90 -14.29 -2.33
C ARG A 315 22.47 -14.83 -3.64
N ARG A 316 21.97 -15.99 -4.10
CA ARG A 316 22.41 -16.61 -5.36
C ARG A 316 21.56 -16.18 -6.55
N GLY A 317 20.41 -15.54 -6.32
CA GLY A 317 19.49 -15.12 -7.38
C GLY A 317 18.85 -16.30 -8.12
N GLU A 318 18.67 -17.44 -7.44
CA GLU A 318 18.17 -18.68 -8.05
C GLU A 318 16.64 -18.82 -7.94
N ARG A 319 15.99 -18.00 -7.11
CA ARG A 319 14.56 -18.11 -6.83
C ARG A 319 13.75 -17.19 -7.72
N PRO A 320 12.51 -17.60 -8.06
CA PRO A 320 11.57 -16.73 -8.75
C PRO A 320 11.34 -15.42 -8.01
N GLN A 321 11.06 -14.36 -8.76
CA GLN A 321 10.60 -13.07 -8.24
C GLN A 321 9.16 -12.82 -8.71
N LEU A 322 8.22 -13.13 -7.82
CA LEU A 322 6.77 -13.16 -8.06
C LEU A 322 6.10 -11.90 -7.54
N VAL A 323 4.89 -11.60 -8.01
CA VAL A 323 4.10 -10.47 -7.50
C VAL A 323 3.48 -10.85 -6.16
N THR A 324 3.85 -10.13 -5.10
CA THR A 324 3.31 -10.32 -3.75
C THR A 324 2.67 -9.03 -3.26
N CYS A 325 1.45 -9.15 -2.74
CA CYS A 325 0.67 -8.07 -2.15
C CYS A 325 0.66 -8.23 -0.62
N TYR A 326 1.09 -7.18 0.07
CA TYR A 326 1.02 -7.05 1.51
C TYR A 326 -0.04 -6.00 1.84
N VAL A 327 -1.11 -6.41 2.52
CA VAL A 327 -2.14 -5.51 3.05
C VAL A 327 -1.87 -5.33 4.53
N PHE A 328 -1.70 -4.10 4.99
CA PHE A 328 -1.45 -3.75 6.39
C PHE A 328 -2.71 -3.14 7.01
N PRO A 329 -3.60 -3.93 7.65
CA PRO A 329 -4.59 -3.39 8.56
C PRO A 329 -3.91 -2.62 9.68
N ARG A 330 -4.39 -1.42 9.97
CA ARG A 330 -3.74 -0.50 10.90
C ARG A 330 -4.75 0.31 11.68
N MET A 331 -4.35 0.83 12.84
CA MET A 331 -5.16 1.75 13.63
C MET A 331 -5.65 2.94 12.79
N ASN A 332 -6.90 3.33 13.02
CA ASN A 332 -7.50 4.49 12.40
C ASN A 332 -6.85 5.76 12.94
N MET A 333 -6.26 6.56 12.06
CA MET A 333 -5.79 7.88 12.48
C MET A 333 -6.87 8.93 12.26
N ILE A 334 -7.49 9.33 13.36
CA ILE A 334 -8.52 10.38 13.39
C ILE A 334 -7.90 11.68 13.90
N GLY A 335 -8.25 12.80 13.29
CA GLY A 335 -7.84 14.13 13.76
C GLY A 335 -6.52 14.66 13.22
N ALA A 336 -6.01 15.71 13.86
CA ALA A 336 -4.84 16.45 13.40
C ALA A 336 -3.55 15.67 13.69
N LYS A 337 -2.77 15.40 12.64
CA LYS A 337 -1.46 14.75 12.74
C LYS A 337 -0.48 15.71 13.42
N PRO A 338 0.16 15.36 14.56
CA PRO A 338 1.26 16.14 15.06
C PRO A 338 2.39 16.17 14.01
N PRO A 339 3.28 17.18 14.03
CA PRO A 339 4.47 17.16 13.20
C PRO A 339 5.31 15.92 13.59
N SER A 340 5.23 14.88 12.77
CA SER A 340 5.93 13.63 12.97
C SER A 340 7.26 13.65 12.21
N ASN A 341 8.22 12.86 12.69
CA ASN A 341 9.52 12.73 12.03
C ASN A 341 9.42 12.01 10.68
N PHE A 342 8.42 11.15 10.54
CA PHE A 342 7.94 10.48 9.33
C PHE A 342 6.48 10.08 9.54
N ASN A 343 5.74 9.72 8.49
CA ASN A 343 4.38 9.19 8.63
C ASN A 343 4.36 7.69 8.30
N PRO A 344 3.84 6.80 9.15
CA PRO A 344 3.70 5.38 8.84
C PRO A 344 2.64 5.11 7.74
N ALA A 345 2.99 5.36 6.48
CA ALA A 345 2.20 5.04 5.30
C ALA A 345 2.69 3.72 4.68
N ALA A 346 2.13 3.32 3.52
CA ALA A 346 2.42 2.03 2.91
C ALA A 346 3.91 1.71 2.73
N ASN A 347 4.72 2.68 2.27
CA ASN A 347 6.15 2.49 2.07
C ASN A 347 6.86 2.28 3.41
N GLU A 348 6.53 3.10 4.41
CA GLU A 348 7.11 3.04 5.74
C GLU A 348 6.75 1.74 6.48
N LEU A 349 5.53 1.22 6.32
CA LEU A 349 5.10 -0.07 6.87
C LEU A 349 5.79 -1.26 6.17
N ALA A 350 6.24 -1.07 4.93
CA ALA A 350 7.13 -1.98 4.23
C ALA A 350 8.62 -1.75 4.60
N GLY A 351 8.93 -0.90 5.59
CA GLY A 351 10.30 -0.70 6.07
C GLY A 351 11.15 0.28 5.25
N ASN A 352 10.50 1.00 4.33
CA ASN A 352 11.11 2.02 3.47
C ASN A 352 10.74 3.42 3.99
N LEU A 353 11.59 3.99 4.84
CA LEU A 353 11.26 5.15 5.65
C LEU A 353 11.60 6.48 4.96
N THR A 354 10.77 7.50 5.18
CA THR A 354 11.05 8.88 4.75
C THR A 354 11.14 9.83 5.95
N SER A 355 12.36 10.25 6.31
CA SER A 355 12.57 11.28 7.32
C SER A 355 12.43 12.70 6.78
N TYR A 356 11.73 13.57 7.52
CA TYR A 356 11.58 14.98 7.16
C TYR A 356 12.61 15.91 7.80
N THR A 357 13.47 15.40 8.69
CA THR A 357 14.45 16.25 9.39
C THR A 357 15.81 15.57 9.49
N ILE A 358 16.88 16.35 9.32
CA ILE A 358 18.26 15.87 9.50
C ILE A 358 18.44 15.27 10.89
N ARG A 359 17.90 15.94 11.92
CA ARG A 359 18.04 15.47 13.31
C ARG A 359 17.50 14.05 13.49
N PHE A 360 16.31 13.75 12.97
CA PHE A 360 15.78 12.39 13.05
C PHE A 360 16.55 11.43 12.17
N PHE A 361 16.89 11.85 10.95
CA PHE A 361 17.70 11.06 10.03
C PHE A 361 19.08 10.70 10.59
N GLU A 362 19.69 11.50 11.45
CA GLU A 362 20.98 11.16 12.04
C GLU A 362 20.82 10.29 13.30
N SER A 363 19.84 10.64 14.15
CA SER A 363 19.74 10.07 15.51
C SER A 363 18.81 8.87 15.65
N ALA A 364 17.89 8.63 14.71
CA ALA A 364 16.95 7.53 14.82
C ALA A 364 17.67 6.18 14.80
N ILE A 365 17.23 5.26 15.66
CA ILE A 365 17.62 3.85 15.64
C ILE A 365 16.39 3.01 15.31
N GLU A 366 16.58 1.76 14.86
CA GLU A 366 15.47 0.92 14.39
C GLU A 366 14.38 0.78 15.46
N GLN A 367 14.76 0.57 16.73
CA GLN A 367 13.83 0.49 17.85
C GLN A 367 12.97 1.75 18.04
N SER A 368 13.51 2.94 17.74
CA SER A 368 12.75 4.19 17.85
C SER A 368 11.72 4.34 16.74
N VAL A 369 12.01 3.81 15.56
CA VAL A 369 11.07 3.78 14.42
C VAL A 369 9.97 2.76 14.68
N ILE A 370 10.33 1.55 15.11
CA ILE A 370 9.37 0.50 15.45
C ILE A 370 8.35 1.02 16.46
N ARG A 371 8.82 1.69 17.52
CA ARG A 371 7.94 2.29 18.52
C ARG A 371 6.95 3.30 17.94
N ILE A 372 7.37 4.13 16.98
CA ILE A 372 6.47 5.07 16.30
C ILE A 372 5.43 4.31 15.48
N ILE A 373 5.82 3.24 14.77
CA ILE A 373 4.90 2.41 13.98
C ILE A 373 3.91 1.67 14.89
N GLU A 374 4.38 1.13 16.01
CA GLU A 374 3.54 0.49 17.05
C GLU A 374 2.51 1.48 17.61
N GLU A 375 2.94 2.69 17.98
CA GLU A 375 2.08 3.71 18.59
C GLU A 375 1.11 4.38 17.59
N GLU A 376 1.49 4.54 16.32
CA GLU A 376 0.71 5.31 15.33
C GLU A 376 0.00 4.46 14.27
N ALA A 377 0.31 3.17 14.13
CA ALA A 377 -0.22 2.34 13.05
C ALA A 377 -0.54 0.89 13.45
N SER A 378 0.30 0.18 14.20
CA SER A 378 0.10 -1.26 14.39
C SER A 378 -1.21 -1.57 15.10
N LEU A 379 -1.96 -2.55 14.59
CA LEU A 379 -3.01 -3.20 15.37
C LEU A 379 -2.37 -4.04 16.48
N ASP A 380 -3.09 -4.19 17.59
CA ASP A 380 -2.75 -5.18 18.60
C ASP A 380 -3.08 -6.60 18.12
N ASP A 381 -2.46 -7.59 18.77
CA ASP A 381 -2.53 -8.99 18.36
C ASP A 381 -3.96 -9.57 18.41
N ASP A 382 -4.78 -9.17 19.40
CA ASP A 382 -6.13 -9.69 19.54
C ASP A 382 -7.06 -9.12 18.47
N SER A 383 -6.99 -7.81 18.22
CA SER A 383 -7.71 -7.16 17.13
C SER A 383 -7.33 -7.74 15.77
N PHE A 384 -6.03 -7.92 15.51
CA PHE A 384 -5.57 -8.50 14.24
C PHE A 384 -6.00 -9.97 14.08
N ARG A 385 -5.96 -10.75 15.16
CA ARG A 385 -6.41 -12.15 15.15
C ARG A 385 -7.91 -12.27 14.90
N SER A 386 -8.73 -11.42 15.53
CA SER A 386 -10.18 -11.36 15.28
C SER A 386 -10.46 -11.05 13.81
N LEU A 387 -9.78 -10.03 13.27
CA LEU A 387 -9.86 -9.65 11.87
C LEU A 387 -9.45 -10.78 10.92
N CYS A 388 -8.43 -11.57 11.26
CA CYS A 388 -8.03 -12.73 10.47
C CYS A 388 -9.12 -13.81 10.39
N PHE A 389 -9.85 -14.06 11.49
CA PHE A 389 -10.97 -15.01 11.47
C PHE A 389 -12.12 -14.53 10.59
N ASP A 390 -12.47 -13.24 10.70
CA ASP A 390 -13.51 -12.65 9.87
C ASP A 390 -13.14 -12.67 8.39
N LEU A 391 -11.88 -12.34 8.08
CA LEU A 391 -11.36 -12.39 6.72
C LEU A 391 -11.35 -13.81 6.17
N ALA A 392 -11.01 -14.81 6.99
CA ALA A 392 -11.06 -16.20 6.57
C ALA A 392 -12.47 -16.59 6.11
N ASP A 393 -13.50 -16.21 6.90
CA ASP A 393 -14.90 -16.41 6.53
C ASP A 393 -15.27 -15.70 5.22
N VAL A 394 -14.86 -14.45 5.03
CA VAL A 394 -15.11 -13.68 3.79
C VAL A 394 -14.48 -14.35 2.57
N LEU A 395 -13.24 -14.81 2.69
CA LEU A 395 -12.49 -15.37 1.56
C LEU A 395 -13.07 -16.70 1.09
N ILE A 396 -13.52 -17.55 2.04
CA ILE A 396 -14.14 -18.86 1.74
C ILE A 396 -15.66 -18.79 1.55
N GLY A 397 -16.27 -17.61 1.70
CA GLY A 397 -17.70 -17.38 1.46
C GLY A 397 -18.64 -17.84 2.57
N ARG A 398 -18.16 -17.86 3.83
CA ARG A 398 -18.98 -18.07 5.04
C ARG A 398 -19.49 -16.73 5.58
N SER A 399 -20.48 -16.81 6.48
CA SER A 399 -20.90 -15.66 7.26
C SER A 399 -19.78 -15.24 8.21
N VAL A 400 -19.51 -13.94 8.32
CA VAL A 400 -18.51 -13.39 9.24
C VAL A 400 -18.83 -13.78 10.69
N GLY A 401 -17.78 -14.12 11.45
CA GLY A 401 -17.88 -14.51 12.87
C GLY A 401 -18.07 -16.00 13.11
N THR A 402 -18.17 -16.82 12.06
CA THR A 402 -18.36 -18.29 12.22
C THR A 402 -17.07 -19.02 12.56
N SER A 403 -15.92 -18.47 12.20
CA SER A 403 -14.61 -19.04 12.50
C SER A 403 -13.96 -18.49 13.79
N ARG A 404 -14.64 -17.58 14.51
CA ARG A 404 -14.12 -16.98 15.74
C ARG A 404 -14.14 -17.97 16.92
N PRO A 405 -13.02 -18.11 17.67
CA PRO A 405 -13.01 -18.77 18.97
C PRO A 405 -13.88 -18.05 20.00
N HIS A 406 -14.62 -18.79 20.83
CA HIS A 406 -15.57 -18.24 21.81
C HIS A 406 -14.95 -17.27 22.83
N ASP A 407 -13.66 -17.43 23.14
CA ASP A 407 -12.96 -16.58 24.11
C ASP A 407 -12.65 -15.16 23.59
N LEU A 408 -12.59 -14.98 22.26
CA LEU A 408 -12.33 -13.67 21.64
C LEU A 408 -13.58 -12.78 21.61
N ASP A 409 -14.77 -13.36 21.46
CA ASP A 409 -16.04 -12.62 21.45
C ASP A 409 -16.33 -11.93 22.79
N ILE A 410 -15.81 -12.46 23.89
CA ILE A 410 -16.01 -11.89 25.24
C ILE A 410 -15.24 -10.57 25.41
N LEU A 411 -14.08 -10.42 24.76
CA LEU A 411 -13.23 -9.23 24.90
C LEU A 411 -13.76 -8.04 24.11
N GLU A 412 -14.34 -8.27 22.93
CA GLU A 412 -14.94 -7.24 22.08
C GLU A 412 -16.17 -6.61 22.75
N GLY A 413 -16.87 -7.36 23.60
CA GLY A 413 -17.96 -6.85 24.44
C GLY A 413 -17.54 -5.91 25.58
N LEU A 414 -16.23 -5.71 25.80
CA LEU A 414 -15.68 -4.87 26.88
C LEU A 414 -15.13 -3.52 26.40
N THR A 415 -14.97 -3.31 25.09
CA THR A 415 -14.59 -2.01 24.51
C THR A 415 -15.85 -1.20 24.26
N SER A 416 -16.29 -0.42 25.26
CA SER A 416 -17.40 0.50 25.08
C SER A 416 -16.94 1.78 24.37
N PRO A 417 -17.80 2.46 23.59
CA PRO A 417 -17.46 3.74 22.95
C PRO A 417 -16.96 4.80 23.95
N GLU A 418 -17.40 4.71 25.22
CA GLU A 418 -16.94 5.61 26.28
C GLU A 418 -15.46 5.39 26.65
N ILE A 419 -14.92 4.17 26.50
CA ILE A 419 -13.49 3.86 26.75
C ILE A 419 -12.60 4.45 25.65
N ASP A 420 -13.07 4.46 24.41
CA ASP A 420 -12.34 5.05 23.28
C ASP A 420 -12.35 6.59 23.34
N GLU A 421 -13.48 7.20 23.71
CA GLU A 421 -13.54 8.65 23.99
C GLU A 421 -12.68 9.06 25.21
N LEU A 422 -12.56 8.18 26.21
CA LEU A 422 -11.65 8.38 27.34
C LEU A 422 -10.18 8.32 26.92
N ARG A 423 -9.78 7.37 26.06
CA ARG A 423 -8.40 7.32 25.51
C ARG A 423 -8.04 8.60 24.75
N ASP A 424 -8.96 9.12 23.94
CA ASP A 424 -8.76 10.35 23.16
C ASP A 424 -8.66 11.60 24.05
N SER A 425 -9.48 11.69 25.10
CA SER A 425 -9.44 12.81 26.04
C SER A 425 -8.14 12.83 26.87
N PHE A 426 -7.60 11.67 27.26
CA PHE A 426 -6.33 11.59 27.99
C PHE A 426 -5.09 11.89 27.14
N GLN A 427 -5.10 11.62 25.83
CA GLN A 427 -3.99 12.02 24.94
C GLN A 427 -3.87 13.53 24.76
N SER A 428 -4.99 14.26 24.86
CA SER A 428 -4.99 15.73 24.76
C SER A 428 -4.46 16.47 26.00
N PHE A 429 -4.30 15.78 27.14
CA PHE A 429 -3.99 16.39 28.45
C PHE A 429 -2.84 15.74 29.24
N MET A 430 -1.90 15.06 28.60
CA MET A 430 -0.72 14.53 29.30
C MET A 430 0.50 15.48 29.16
N PRO A 431 0.89 16.24 30.19
CA PRO A 431 2.25 16.76 30.26
C PRO A 431 3.22 15.59 30.45
N ARG A 432 4.25 15.52 29.60
CA ARG A 432 5.30 14.50 29.65
C ARG A 432 5.94 14.47 31.05
N SER A 433 5.71 13.40 31.80
CA SER A 433 6.44 13.14 33.05
C SER A 433 7.65 12.25 32.79
N PRO A 434 8.81 12.54 33.40
CA PRO A 434 10.03 11.74 33.24
C PRO A 434 9.91 10.42 34.03
N SER A 435 10.41 9.34 33.43
CA SER A 435 10.28 7.96 33.92
C SER A 435 10.82 7.76 35.34
N ILE A 436 10.03 7.12 36.21
CA ILE A 436 10.53 6.51 37.44
C ILE A 436 10.89 5.06 37.13
N ARG A 437 12.19 4.75 37.21
CA ARG A 437 12.74 3.40 37.11
C ARG A 437 12.32 2.57 38.33
N HIS A 438 11.59 1.47 38.14
CA HIS A 438 11.52 0.41 39.14
C HIS A 438 12.76 -0.51 39.01
N ARG A 439 13.69 -0.37 39.96
CA ARG A 439 14.70 -1.40 40.28
C ARG A 439 14.03 -2.47 41.14
N SER A 440 13.92 -3.70 40.67
CA SER A 440 13.72 -4.86 41.55
C SER A 440 15.07 -5.51 41.83
N SER A 441 15.58 -5.30 43.06
CA SER A 441 16.69 -6.08 43.60
C SER A 441 16.16 -7.31 44.32
N THR A 442 16.38 -8.50 43.77
CA THR A 442 16.28 -9.76 44.52
C THR A 442 17.57 -9.93 45.32
N ARG A 443 17.52 -9.63 46.62
CA ARG A 443 18.50 -10.06 47.62
C ARG A 443 17.93 -11.28 48.34
N THR A 444 18.54 -12.43 48.12
CA THR A 444 18.37 -13.64 48.92
C THR A 444 19.10 -13.47 50.25
N HIS A 445 18.37 -13.51 51.36
CA HIS A 445 18.91 -13.67 52.71
C HIS A 445 19.15 -15.16 52.97
N SER A 446 20.40 -15.53 53.27
CA SER A 446 20.73 -16.74 54.02
C SER A 446 21.41 -16.28 55.31
N ASP A 447 20.66 -16.31 56.40
CA ASP A 447 21.17 -16.28 57.76
C ASP A 447 21.55 -17.71 58.14
N GLU A 448 22.81 -17.94 58.48
CA GLU A 448 23.17 -18.83 59.58
C GLU A 448 24.58 -18.45 60.06
N GLY A 449 24.64 -17.98 61.30
CA GLY A 449 25.86 -17.67 62.02
C GLY A 449 26.51 -18.94 62.61
N PRO A 450 27.29 -18.80 63.68
CA PRO A 450 28.74 -18.97 63.61
C PRO A 450 29.21 -20.20 64.41
N ILE A 451 30.54 -20.43 64.47
CA ILE A 451 31.34 -20.57 65.71
C ILE A 451 32.76 -21.04 65.35
N VAL A 452 33.72 -20.20 65.76
CA VAL A 452 35.17 -20.35 65.97
C VAL A 452 36.08 -20.46 64.73
#